data_AF-A0A2S7WJ96-F1
#
_entry.id   AF-A0A2S7WJ96-F1
#
_cell.length_a   1.000
_cell.length_b   1.000
_cell.length_c   1.000
_cell.angle_alpha   90.00
_cell.angle_beta   90.00
_cell.angle_gamma   90.00
#
_symmetry.space_group_name_H-M   'P 1'
#
loop_
_entity.id
_entity.type
_entity.pdbx_description
1 polymer ?
#
loop_
_entity_poly.entity_id
_entity_poly.type
_entity_poly.pdbx_seq_one_letter_code
_entity_poly.pdbx_strand_id
1 'polypeptide(L)' 'MQEIIAYVLVILAVVFLLKKFVFPKKKDKSCSTDCGCH' A
#
# COMPACT_ATOMS: atom_id res chain seq x y z
N MET A 1 -7.41 -16.79 -25.78
CA MET A 1 -6.06 -16.35 -25.32
C MET A 1 -6.13 -14.95 -24.71
N GLN A 2 -6.95 -14.78 -23.68
CA GLN A 2 -7.01 -13.56 -22.84
C GLN A 2 -6.37 -13.84 -21.47
N GLU A 3 -5.57 -14.91 -21.40
CA GLU A 3 -4.82 -15.39 -20.23
C GLU A 3 -3.97 -14.25 -19.65
N ILE A 4 -3.39 -13.44 -20.53
CA ILE A 4 -2.54 -12.29 -20.17
C ILE A 4 -3.31 -11.29 -19.30
N ILE A 5 -4.58 -11.03 -19.60
CA ILE A 5 -5.40 -10.08 -18.82
C ILE A 5 -5.65 -10.63 -17.42
N ALA A 6 -5.96 -11.93 -17.31
CA ALA A 6 -6.15 -12.58 -16.02
C ALA A 6 -4.86 -12.55 -15.17
N TYR A 7 -3.71 -12.87 -15.75
CA TYR A 7 -2.42 -12.79 -15.06
C TYR A 7 -2.07 -11.35 -14.65
N VAL A 8 -2.34 -10.35 -15.49
CA VAL A 8 -2.11 -8.93 -15.16
C VAL A 8 -2.99 -8.48 -14.00
N LEU A 9 -4.28 -8.86 -13.99
CA LEU A 9 -5.19 -8.53 -12.89
C LEU A 9 -4.76 -9.18 -11.56
N VAL A 10 -4.31 -10.43 -11.61
CA VAL A 10 -3.82 -11.14 -10.43
C VAL A 10 -2.55 -10.48 -9.88
N ILE A 11 -1.58 -10.14 -10.76
CA ILE A 11 -0.35 -9.44 -10.35
C ILE A 11 -0.69 -8.06 -9.77
N LEU A 12 -1.59 -7.30 -10.39
CA LEU A 12 -2.04 -6.00 -9.87
C LEU A 12 -2.70 -6.12 -8.50
N ALA A 13 -3.55 -7.13 -8.30
CA ALA A 13 -4.20 -7.38 -7.01
C ALA A 13 -3.17 -7.73 -5.92
N VAL A 14 -2.21 -8.61 -6.21
CA VAL A 14 -1.15 -8.97 -5.27
C VAL A 14 -0.28 -7.75 -4.94
N VAL A 15 0.13 -6.97 -5.95
CA VAL A 15 0.92 -5.74 -5.75
C VAL A 15 0.14 -4.70 -4.95
N PHE A 16 -1.16 -4.52 -5.22
CA PHE A 16 -2.03 -3.61 -4.48
C PHE A 16 -2.18 -4.02 -3.02
N LEU A 17 -2.37 -5.31 -2.74
CA LEU A 17 -2.46 -5.83 -1.38
C LEU A 17 -1.13 -5.67 -0.63
N LEU A 18 0.00 -6.00 -1.26
CA LEU A 18 1.32 -5.77 -0.67
C LEU A 18 1.56 -4.28 -0.39
N LYS A 19 1.24 -3.39 -1.33
CA LYS A 19 1.36 -1.94 -1.14
C LYS A 19 0.41 -1.41 -0.05
N LYS A 20 -0.77 -1.98 0.11
CA LYS A 20 -1.77 -1.54 1.09
C LYS A 20 -1.48 -2.07 2.51
N PHE A 21 -1.05 -3.31 2.64
CA PHE A 21 -0.85 -3.98 3.93
C PHE A 21 0.60 -3.99 4.42
N VAL A 22 1.58 -4.09 3.52
CA VAL A 22 3.02 -4.11 3.88
C VAL A 22 3.62 -2.70 3.86
N PHE A 23 3.05 -1.80 3.05
CA PHE A 23 3.37 -0.37 3.03
C PHE A 23 2.21 0.49 3.58
N PRO A 24 1.77 0.32 4.84
CA PRO A 24 1.12 1.44 5.50
C PRO A 24 2.20 2.52 5.51
N LYS A 25 2.04 3.54 4.66
CA LYS A 25 2.95 4.68 4.60
C LYS A 25 3.13 5.10 6.04
N LYS A 26 4.31 4.80 6.59
CA LYS A 26 4.70 5.37 7.87
C LYS A 26 4.74 6.83 7.53
N LYS A 27 3.71 7.58 7.96
CA LYS A 27 3.76 9.03 7.96
C LYS A 27 5.15 9.35 8.48
N ASP A 28 5.90 10.09 7.67
CA ASP A 28 7.25 10.51 7.97
C ASP A 28 7.37 10.74 9.47
N LYS A 29 8.21 9.92 10.12
CA LYS A 29 8.58 10.11 11.51
C LYS A 29 9.49 11.34 11.59
N SER A 30 8.95 12.50 11.24
CA SER A 30 9.52 13.83 11.45
C SER A 30 8.49 14.76 12.11
N CYS A 31 7.55 14.22 12.87
CA CYS A 31 6.82 15.00 13.88
C CYS A 31 7.11 14.39 15.24
N SER A 32 8.38 14.52 15.63
CA SER A 32 8.80 14.48 17.01
C SER A 32 8.36 15.80 17.66
N THR A 33 7.70 15.67 18.81
CA THR A 33 7.38 16.75 19.76
C THR A 33 6.22 17.67 19.34
N ASP A 34 5.11 17.55 20.07
CA ASP A 34 3.99 18.50 20.14
C ASP A 34 3.01 18.50 18.94
N CYS A 35 1.83 17.86 19.10
CA CYS A 35 0.53 18.55 18.91
C CYS A 35 -0.66 17.59 19.09
N GLY A 36 -1.38 17.74 20.20
CA GLY A 36 -2.85 17.59 20.23
C GLY A 36 -3.45 16.20 20.32
N CYS A 37 -3.28 15.51 21.45
CA CYS A 37 -4.30 14.59 21.95
C CYS A 37 -5.44 15.41 22.59
N HIS A 38 -6.47 15.73 21.79
CA HIS A 38 -7.89 15.89 22.16
C HIS A 38 -8.73 15.80 20.89
#